data_AF-A0A7C5TWH3-F1
#
_entry.id   AF-A0A7C5TWH3-F1
#
_cell.length_a   1.000
_cell.length_b   1.000
_cell.length_c   1.000
_cell.angle_alpha   90.00
_cell.angle_beta   90.00
_cell.angle_gamma   90.00
#
_symmetry.space_group_name_H-M   'P 1'
#
loop_
_entity.id
_entity.type
_entity.pdbx_description
1 polymer ?
#
loop_
_entity_poly.entity_id
_entity_poly.type
_entity_poly.pdbx_seq_one_letter_code
_entity_poly.pdbx_strand_id
1 'polypeptide(L)'
;MKWILDVYIADGETRLKIFDDEKGSTEDHRIDLDFYGYISGEDVESIIKDLRSVDEIEDAWAEEWRCPPYYDTKTRVAVFKTRNIDVLRRILRISRSKGLKIYNDYPHPLVEALYRADIRPLTMIRELERGRVKTYLWRPSYKDPEVRYVLLDFREGYYTAETRDDLQKFWDVDKLIDYLI
;
A
#
# COMPACT_ATOMS: atom_id res chain seq x y z
N MET A 1 9.06 -7.07 19.99
CA MET A 1 8.05 -6.09 19.51
C MET A 1 7.89 -6.23 18.00
N LYS A 2 6.68 -6.08 17.46
CA LYS A 2 6.43 -6.24 16.02
C LYS A 2 6.09 -4.92 15.33
N TRP A 3 6.63 -4.70 14.14
CA TRP A 3 6.49 -3.45 13.38
C TRP A 3 6.11 -3.74 11.93
N ILE A 4 5.28 -2.88 11.32
CA ILE A 4 5.05 -2.92 9.88
C ILE A 4 6.21 -2.20 9.20
N LEU A 5 7.05 -2.91 8.44
CA LEU A 5 8.12 -2.29 7.64
C LEU A 5 7.59 -1.77 6.32
N ASP A 6 6.81 -2.60 5.64
CA ASP A 6 6.34 -2.31 4.28
C ASP A 6 5.00 -3.00 4.02
N VAL A 7 4.31 -2.56 2.97
CA VAL A 7 3.08 -3.16 2.47
C VAL A 7 3.17 -3.31 0.97
N TYR A 8 2.90 -4.51 0.50
CA TYR A 8 2.94 -4.82 -0.92
C TYR A 8 1.81 -5.76 -1.31
N ILE A 9 1.63 -5.92 -2.63
CA ILE A 9 0.63 -6.83 -3.19
C ILE A 9 1.38 -7.96 -3.90
N ALA A 10 1.07 -9.19 -3.52
CA ALA A 10 1.60 -10.41 -4.14
C ALA A 10 0.47 -11.40 -4.33
N ASP A 11 0.41 -12.03 -5.51
CA ASP A 11 -0.62 -13.02 -5.87
C ASP A 11 -2.06 -12.50 -5.72
N GLY A 12 -2.27 -11.20 -5.92
CA GLY A 12 -3.58 -10.54 -5.74
C GLY A 12 -3.98 -10.28 -4.29
N GLU A 13 -3.14 -10.66 -3.32
CA GLU A 13 -3.37 -10.44 -1.89
C GLU A 13 -2.49 -9.30 -1.36
N THR A 14 -3.01 -8.54 -0.40
CA THR A 14 -2.23 -7.52 0.30
C THR A 14 -1.47 -8.17 1.45
N ARG A 15 -0.15 -7.93 1.50
CA ARG A 15 0.74 -8.47 2.53
C ARG A 15 1.48 -7.36 3.24
N LEU A 16 1.59 -7.49 4.55
CA LEU A 16 2.45 -6.68 5.39
C LEU A 16 3.79 -7.39 5.54
N LYS A 17 4.89 -6.68 5.32
CA LYS A 17 6.21 -7.12 5.76
C LYS A 17 6.39 -6.70 7.22
N ILE A 18 6.34 -7.66 8.13
CA ILE A 18 6.43 -7.43 9.57
C ILE A 18 7.85 -7.71 10.04
N PHE A 19 8.41 -6.80 10.84
CA PHE A 19 9.67 -7.02 11.54
C PHE A 19 9.40 -7.37 13.00
N ASP A 20 9.98 -8.48 13.45
CA ASP A 20 10.01 -8.87 14.85
C ASP A 20 11.36 -8.46 15.46
N ASP A 21 11.34 -7.36 16.22
CA ASP A 21 12.50 -6.75 16.86
C ASP A 21 13.19 -7.69 17.86
N GLU A 22 12.44 -8.59 18.50
CA GLU A 22 13.01 -9.55 19.47
C GLU A 22 13.79 -10.68 18.76
N LYS A 23 13.35 -11.06 17.56
CA LYS A 23 13.98 -12.13 16.78
C LYS A 23 14.97 -11.62 15.75
N GLY A 24 14.91 -10.33 15.43
CA GLY A 24 15.68 -9.72 14.34
C GLY A 24 15.32 -10.30 12.98
N SER A 25 14.07 -10.72 12.77
CA SER A 25 13.60 -11.41 11.57
C SER A 25 12.38 -10.73 10.95
N THR A 26 12.16 -10.95 9.66
CA THR A 26 10.93 -10.50 8.98
C THR A 26 10.01 -11.65 8.63
N GLU A 27 8.70 -11.42 8.71
CA GLU A 27 7.66 -12.34 8.26
C GLU A 27 6.63 -11.60 7.41
N ASP A 28 6.01 -12.31 6.47
CA ASP A 28 4.90 -11.78 5.68
C ASP A 28 3.57 -12.16 6.30
N HIS A 29 2.66 -11.19 6.42
CA HIS A 29 1.33 -11.41 6.97
C HIS A 29 0.26 -10.90 6.02
N ARG A 30 -0.67 -11.78 5.64
CA ARG A 30 -1.82 -11.39 4.80
C ARG A 30 -2.80 -10.52 5.57
N ILE A 31 -3.24 -9.42 4.95
CA ILE A 31 -4.35 -8.61 5.44
C ILE A 31 -5.49 -8.52 4.43
N ASP A 32 -6.70 -8.35 4.97
CA ASP A 32 -7.90 -8.08 4.19
C ASP A 32 -8.04 -6.56 4.07
N LEU A 33 -7.69 -6.05 2.89
CA LEU A 33 -7.71 -4.61 2.62
C LEU A 33 -8.76 -4.31 1.55
N ASP A 34 -9.68 -3.41 1.88
CA ASP A 34 -10.68 -2.92 0.93
C ASP A 34 -10.04 -1.78 0.10
N PHE A 35 -10.01 -1.95 -1.22
CA PHE A 35 -9.60 -0.93 -2.17
C PHE A 35 -10.81 -0.14 -2.67
N TYR A 36 -10.64 1.16 -2.91
CA TYR A 36 -11.72 2.07 -3.27
C TYR A 36 -11.50 2.66 -4.66
N GLY A 37 -12.55 2.68 -5.47
CA GLY A 37 -12.56 3.30 -6.79
C GLY A 37 -13.56 4.44 -6.88
N TYR A 38 -13.21 5.50 -7.60
CA TYR A 38 -13.96 6.75 -7.73
C TYR A 38 -14.21 7.06 -9.20
N ILE A 39 -15.49 7.05 -9.58
CA ILE A 39 -15.93 7.26 -10.95
C ILE A 39 -16.97 8.38 -10.97
N SER A 40 -16.85 9.30 -11.93
CA SER A 40 -17.81 10.37 -12.17
C SER A 40 -18.32 10.33 -13.60
N GLY A 41 -19.58 10.72 -13.75
CA GLY A 41 -20.29 10.80 -15.02
C GLY A 41 -21.60 11.56 -14.82
N GLU A 42 -22.36 11.71 -15.89
CA GLU A 42 -23.63 12.47 -15.87
C GLU A 42 -24.67 11.81 -14.95
N ASP A 43 -24.74 10.48 -14.93
CA ASP A 43 -25.65 9.70 -14.09
C ASP A 43 -24.88 8.78 -13.12
N VAL A 44 -24.56 9.33 -11.95
CA VAL A 44 -23.87 8.61 -10.86
C VAL A 44 -24.69 7.42 -10.36
N GLU A 45 -26.02 7.52 -10.34
CA GLU A 45 -26.87 6.45 -9.81
C GLU A 45 -26.91 5.25 -10.75
N SER A 46 -26.93 5.47 -12.07
CA SER A 46 -26.77 4.40 -13.06
C SER A 46 -25.40 3.73 -12.93
N ILE A 47 -24.32 4.49 -12.71
CA ILE A 47 -22.97 3.93 -12.51
C ILE A 47 -22.96 3.04 -11.25
N ILE A 48 -23.56 3.48 -10.14
CA ILE A 48 -23.64 2.69 -8.90
C ILE A 48 -24.42 1.40 -9.14
N LYS A 49 -25.54 1.46 -9.86
CA LYS A 49 -26.35 0.28 -10.19
C LYS A 49 -25.56 -0.73 -11.00
N ASP A 50 -24.81 -0.27 -12.00
CA ASP A 50 -23.91 -1.12 -12.80
C ASP A 50 -22.83 -1.75 -11.93
N LEU A 51 -22.20 -0.98 -11.04
CA LEU A 51 -21.15 -1.48 -10.14
C LEU A 51 -21.68 -2.55 -9.18
N ARG A 52 -22.88 -2.36 -8.61
CA ARG A 52 -23.52 -3.36 -7.73
C ARG A 52 -23.89 -4.66 -8.43
N SER A 53 -23.89 -4.70 -9.76
CA SER A 53 -24.13 -5.93 -10.54
C SER A 53 -22.87 -6.77 -10.75
N VAL A 54 -21.70 -6.28 -10.30
CA VAL A 54 -20.42 -7.00 -10.40
C VAL A 54 -20.18 -7.76 -9.09
N ASP A 55 -20.11 -9.09 -9.16
CA ASP A 55 -19.99 -9.96 -7.98
C ASP A 55 -18.75 -9.67 -7.12
N GLU A 56 -17.64 -9.22 -7.72
CA GLU A 56 -16.41 -8.92 -6.99
C GLU A 56 -16.37 -7.51 -6.35
N ILE A 57 -17.47 -6.75 -6.46
CA ILE A 57 -17.66 -5.47 -5.77
C ILE A 57 -18.41 -5.72 -4.47
N GLU A 58 -17.80 -5.34 -3.36
CA GLU A 58 -18.36 -5.55 -2.03
C GLU A 58 -19.45 -4.52 -1.70
N ASP A 59 -19.31 -3.28 -2.18
CA ASP A 59 -20.31 -2.21 -2.02
C ASP A 59 -20.05 -1.08 -3.03
N ALA A 60 -21.10 -0.31 -3.35
CA ALA A 60 -21.01 0.93 -4.11
C ALA A 60 -22.07 1.95 -3.66
N TRP A 61 -21.68 3.23 -3.57
CA TRP A 61 -22.52 4.34 -3.09
C TRP A 61 -22.11 5.68 -3.73
N ALA A 62 -22.91 6.72 -3.52
CA ALA A 62 -22.59 8.07 -3.95
C ALA A 62 -21.87 8.84 -2.83
N GLU A 63 -20.81 9.58 -3.18
CA GLU A 63 -20.09 10.45 -2.26
C GLU A 63 -19.79 11.82 -2.91
N GLU A 64 -19.72 12.86 -2.09
CA GLU A 64 -19.24 14.18 -2.52
C GLU A 64 -17.72 14.24 -2.38
N TRP A 65 -17.01 14.08 -3.49
CA TRP A 65 -15.55 14.01 -3.53
C TRP A 65 -14.93 15.39 -3.78
N ARG A 66 -13.92 15.75 -2.99
CA ARG A 66 -13.14 16.96 -3.25
C ARG A 66 -12.10 16.69 -4.32
N CYS A 67 -12.15 17.43 -5.42
CA CYS A 67 -11.28 17.18 -6.56
C CYS A 67 -9.90 17.86 -6.40
N PRO A 68 -8.79 17.15 -6.64
CA PRO A 68 -7.47 17.80 -6.77
C PRO A 68 -7.44 18.76 -7.98
N PRO A 69 -6.48 19.71 -8.03
CA PRO A 69 -5.37 19.87 -7.09
C PRO A 69 -5.67 20.74 -5.86
N TYR A 70 -6.70 21.59 -5.91
CA TYR A 70 -6.97 22.58 -4.83
C TYR A 70 -8.04 22.14 -3.84
N TYR A 71 -8.78 21.05 -4.11
CA TYR A 71 -9.81 20.48 -3.22
C TYR A 71 -10.89 21.50 -2.79
N ASP A 72 -11.07 22.53 -3.62
CA ASP A 72 -12.01 23.65 -3.46
C ASP A 72 -13.40 23.31 -4.03
N THR A 73 -13.44 22.42 -5.01
CA THR A 73 -14.66 21.94 -5.65
C THR A 73 -15.03 20.54 -5.15
N LYS A 74 -16.33 20.33 -4.97
CA LYS A 74 -16.92 19.01 -4.72
C LYS A 74 -17.61 18.51 -5.98
N THR A 75 -17.36 17.26 -6.32
CA THR A 75 -18.03 16.56 -7.40
C THR A 75 -18.68 15.31 -6.82
N ARG A 76 -19.94 15.07 -7.19
CA ARG A 76 -20.61 13.82 -6.87
C ARG A 76 -19.98 12.68 -7.69
N VAL A 77 -19.56 11.62 -6.99
CA VAL A 77 -18.92 10.45 -7.60
C VAL A 77 -19.59 9.17 -7.13
N ALA A 78 -19.57 8.16 -7.99
CA ALA A 78 -19.79 6.78 -7.61
C ALA A 78 -18.51 6.23 -6.98
N VAL A 79 -18.61 5.83 -5.72
CA VAL A 79 -17.57 5.10 -5.00
C VAL A 79 -17.92 3.63 -5.02
N PHE A 80 -16.93 2.76 -5.22
CA PHE A 80 -17.07 1.32 -5.00
C PHE A 80 -15.89 0.78 -4.21
N LYS A 81 -16.11 -0.32 -3.49
CA LYS A 81 -15.06 -1.03 -2.77
C LYS A 81 -14.92 -2.48 -3.25
N THR A 82 -13.69 -2.98 -3.28
CA THR A 82 -13.36 -4.37 -3.64
C THR A 82 -12.12 -4.84 -2.87
N ARG A 83 -11.99 -6.14 -2.60
CA ARG A 83 -10.81 -6.71 -1.92
C ARG A 83 -9.66 -7.09 -2.86
N ASN A 84 -9.86 -6.92 -4.17
CA ASN A 84 -8.87 -7.30 -5.18
C ASN A 84 -8.47 -6.08 -6.02
N ILE A 85 -7.18 -5.73 -5.99
CA ILE A 85 -6.67 -4.57 -6.74
C ILE A 85 -6.82 -4.74 -8.26
N ASP A 86 -6.80 -5.96 -8.77
CA ASP A 86 -6.95 -6.22 -10.20
C ASP A 86 -8.40 -6.01 -10.64
N VAL A 87 -9.37 -6.30 -9.76
CA VAL A 87 -10.78 -5.93 -9.97
C VAL A 87 -10.91 -4.41 -10.02
N LEU A 88 -10.31 -3.68 -9.06
CA LEU A 88 -10.27 -2.22 -9.08
C LEU A 88 -9.72 -1.71 -10.42
N ARG A 89 -8.53 -2.15 -10.82
CA ARG A 89 -7.87 -1.73 -12.07
C ARG A 89 -8.71 -2.06 -13.29
N ARG A 90 -9.33 -3.24 -13.34
CA ARG A 90 -10.20 -3.69 -14.43
C ARG A 90 -11.42 -2.78 -14.56
N ILE A 91 -12.13 -2.51 -13.46
CA ILE A 91 -13.32 -1.65 -13.45
C ILE A 91 -12.95 -0.23 -13.87
N LEU A 92 -11.88 0.35 -13.31
CA LEU A 92 -11.42 1.68 -13.70
C LEU A 92 -11.07 1.75 -15.19
N ARG A 93 -10.39 0.73 -15.75
CA ARG A 93 -10.08 0.69 -17.19
C ARG A 93 -11.34 0.65 -18.05
N ILE A 94 -12.34 -0.16 -17.68
CA ILE A 94 -13.62 -0.27 -18.40
C ILE A 94 -14.36 1.08 -18.34
N SER A 95 -14.43 1.70 -17.16
CA SER A 95 -15.07 3.00 -16.98
C SER A 95 -14.39 4.08 -17.83
N ARG A 96 -13.05 4.08 -17.91
CA ARG A 96 -12.30 4.98 -18.79
C ARG A 96 -12.65 4.78 -20.26
N SER A 97 -12.76 3.52 -20.72
CA SER A 97 -13.16 3.22 -22.10
C SER A 97 -14.61 3.62 -22.43
N LYS A 98 -15.47 3.74 -21.41
CA LYS A 98 -16.84 4.26 -21.54
C LYS A 98 -16.90 5.79 -21.51
N GLY A 99 -15.76 6.48 -21.44
CA GLY A 99 -15.70 7.95 -21.36
C GLY A 99 -16.00 8.52 -19.97
N LEU A 100 -16.08 7.68 -18.93
CA LEU A 100 -16.31 8.14 -17.56
C LEU A 100 -15.02 8.73 -16.98
N LYS A 101 -15.16 9.73 -16.12
CA LYS A 101 -14.05 10.38 -15.42
C LYS A 101 -13.67 9.57 -14.18
N ILE A 102 -12.37 9.41 -13.94
CA ILE A 102 -11.83 8.62 -12.81
C ILE A 102 -11.01 9.54 -11.92
N TYR A 103 -11.05 9.32 -10.60
CA TYR A 103 -10.32 10.14 -9.62
C TYR A 103 -9.26 9.36 -8.81
N ASN A 104 -8.88 8.15 -9.24
CA ASN A 104 -7.86 7.30 -8.60
C ASN A 104 -6.41 7.56 -9.06
N ASP A 105 -6.10 8.74 -9.59
CA ASP A 105 -4.77 9.01 -10.17
C ASP A 105 -3.69 9.29 -9.11
N TYR A 106 -4.07 9.80 -7.93
CA TYR A 106 -3.18 10.00 -6.78
C TYR A 106 -3.97 10.21 -5.47
N PRO A 107 -3.53 9.66 -4.32
CA PRO A 107 -2.39 8.76 -4.12
C PRO A 107 -2.63 7.36 -4.71
N HIS A 108 -1.59 6.51 -4.75
CA HIS A 108 -1.73 5.12 -5.22
C HIS A 108 -2.84 4.40 -4.40
N PRO A 109 -3.71 3.58 -5.02
CA PRO A 109 -4.85 2.96 -4.33
C PRO A 109 -4.51 2.16 -3.07
N LEU A 110 -3.34 1.52 -3.05
CA LEU A 110 -2.84 0.83 -1.85
C LEU A 110 -2.62 1.80 -0.68
N VAL A 111 -2.02 2.97 -0.93
CA VAL A 111 -1.76 3.98 0.09
C VAL A 111 -3.08 4.48 0.66
N GLU A 112 -4.03 4.80 -0.22
CA GLU A 112 -5.36 5.26 0.20
C GLU A 112 -6.11 4.21 1.03
N ALA A 113 -6.10 2.96 0.58
CA ALA A 113 -6.73 1.84 1.28
C ALA A 113 -6.14 1.64 2.68
N LEU A 114 -4.81 1.73 2.82
CA LEU A 114 -4.13 1.69 4.11
C LEU A 114 -4.58 2.83 5.02
N TYR A 115 -4.64 4.06 4.51
CA TYR A 115 -5.14 5.20 5.28
C TYR A 115 -6.59 5.03 5.74
N ARG A 116 -7.48 4.54 4.87
CA ARG A 116 -8.88 4.25 5.22
C ARG A 116 -9.01 3.14 6.27
N ALA A 117 -8.08 2.18 6.27
CA ALA A 117 -8.00 1.13 7.27
C ALA A 117 -7.28 1.54 8.57
N ASP A 118 -6.80 2.80 8.67
CA ASP A 118 -5.92 3.31 9.73
C ASP A 118 -4.65 2.45 9.95
N ILE A 119 -4.13 1.89 8.85
CA ILE A 119 -2.88 1.12 8.83
C ILE A 119 -1.79 2.04 8.30
N ARG A 120 -0.69 2.17 9.04
CA ARG A 120 0.43 3.02 8.66
C ARG A 120 1.71 2.20 8.65
N PRO A 121 2.46 2.13 7.54
CA PRO A 121 3.80 1.58 7.56
C PRO A 121 4.67 2.31 8.60
N LEU A 122 5.73 1.65 9.07
CA LEU A 122 6.64 2.13 10.11
C LEU A 122 5.94 2.42 11.44
N THR A 123 4.90 1.66 11.77
CA THR A 123 4.24 1.73 13.08
C THR A 123 4.23 0.37 13.79
N MET A 124 4.26 0.44 15.12
CA MET A 124 4.24 -0.73 15.98
C MET A 124 2.86 -1.40 15.93
N ILE A 125 2.86 -2.72 15.85
CA ILE A 125 1.66 -3.55 15.85
C ILE A 125 1.17 -3.75 17.27
N ARG A 126 -0.11 -3.49 17.51
CA ARG A 126 -0.80 -3.72 18.78
C ARG A 126 -1.51 -5.07 18.79
N GLU A 127 -2.23 -5.36 17.70
CA GLU A 127 -3.01 -6.58 17.54
C GLU A 127 -2.77 -7.12 16.12
N LEU A 128 -2.51 -8.42 16.03
CA LEU A 128 -2.32 -9.13 14.76
C LEU A 128 -3.24 -10.34 14.74
N GLU A 129 -4.21 -10.33 13.84
CA GLU A 129 -5.16 -11.41 13.64
C GLU A 129 -5.17 -11.83 12.17
N ARG A 130 -5.81 -12.97 11.87
CA ARG A 130 -5.96 -13.42 10.49
C ARG A 130 -6.73 -12.36 9.68
N GLY A 131 -6.08 -11.79 8.67
CA GLY A 131 -6.69 -10.77 7.80
C GLY A 131 -6.81 -9.38 8.43
N ARG A 132 -6.37 -9.14 9.67
CA ARG A 132 -6.52 -7.85 10.36
C ARG A 132 -5.27 -7.46 11.13
N VAL A 133 -5.00 -6.15 11.15
CA VAL A 133 -3.94 -5.55 11.96
C VAL A 133 -4.48 -4.30 12.64
N LYS A 134 -4.04 -4.04 13.86
CA LYS A 134 -4.18 -2.72 14.49
C LYS A 134 -2.82 -2.22 14.92
N THR A 135 -2.53 -0.98 14.60
CA THR A 135 -1.29 -0.31 14.96
C THR A 135 -1.50 0.62 16.15
N TYR A 136 -0.43 0.92 16.89
CA TYR A 136 -0.47 2.04 17.82
C TYR A 136 -0.55 3.36 17.05
N LEU A 137 -1.20 4.37 17.65
CA LEU A 137 -1.07 5.73 17.16
C LEU A 137 0.40 6.15 17.31
N TRP A 138 1.05 6.48 16.20
CA TRP A 138 2.44 6.95 16.23
C TRP A 138 2.56 8.20 17.10
N ARG A 139 3.59 8.24 17.94
CA ARG A 139 3.95 9.40 18.77
C ARG A 139 5.43 9.72 18.60
N PRO A 140 5.83 11.00 18.53
CA PRO A 140 7.24 11.39 18.41
C PRO A 140 8.14 10.87 19.54
N SER A 141 7.55 10.54 20.70
CA SER A 141 8.26 9.99 21.84
C SER A 141 8.55 8.49 21.73
N TYR A 142 7.99 7.79 20.74
CA TYR A 142 8.25 6.38 20.53
C TYR A 142 9.58 6.22 19.80
N LYS A 143 10.42 5.33 20.32
CA LYS A 143 11.66 4.95 19.65
C LYS A 143 11.29 4.10 18.43
N ASP A 144 11.82 4.46 17.27
CA ASP A 144 11.73 3.63 16.06
C ASP A 144 12.45 2.28 16.28
N PRO A 145 12.07 1.22 15.55
CA PRO A 145 12.74 -0.07 15.68
C PRO A 145 14.22 0.05 15.29
N GLU A 146 15.08 -0.76 15.92
CA GLU A 146 16.48 -0.85 15.49
C GLU A 146 16.56 -1.66 14.20
N VAL A 147 16.40 -0.96 13.07
CA VAL A 147 16.48 -1.59 11.74
C VAL A 147 17.94 -1.79 11.37
N ARG A 148 18.31 -3.04 11.06
CA ARG A 148 19.58 -3.35 10.41
C ARG A 148 19.56 -2.78 8.99
N TYR A 149 20.56 -1.99 8.66
CA TYR A 149 20.69 -1.39 7.34
C TYR A 149 22.03 -1.78 6.73
N VAL A 150 22.05 -1.71 5.40
CA VAL A 150 23.26 -1.76 4.61
C VAL A 150 23.16 -0.69 3.54
N LEU A 151 24.18 0.14 3.39
CA LEU A 151 24.28 1.13 2.33
C LEU A 151 25.06 0.51 1.17
N LEU A 152 24.41 0.44 0.02
CA LEU A 152 25.02 -0.07 -1.20
C LEU A 152 25.42 1.10 -2.09
N ASP A 153 26.64 1.08 -2.61
CA ASP A 153 27.14 2.08 -3.55
C ASP A 153 28.08 1.46 -4.59
N PHE A 154 28.41 2.20 -5.63
CA PHE A 154 29.41 1.84 -6.62
C PHE A 154 30.45 2.96 -6.75
N ARG A 155 31.66 2.72 -6.24
CA ARG A 155 32.75 3.70 -6.20
C ARG A 155 34.05 3.07 -6.68
N GLU A 156 34.79 3.83 -7.49
CA GLU A 156 36.15 3.45 -7.94
C GLU A 156 36.21 2.09 -8.67
N GLY A 157 35.12 1.65 -9.29
CA GLY A 157 35.04 0.36 -9.98
C GLY A 157 34.63 -0.82 -9.10
N TYR A 158 34.22 -0.59 -7.85
CA TYR A 158 33.78 -1.61 -6.91
C TYR A 158 32.37 -1.33 -6.43
N TYR A 159 31.62 -2.39 -6.15
CA TYR A 159 30.44 -2.31 -5.30
C TYR A 159 30.88 -2.25 -3.83
N THR A 160 30.24 -1.39 -3.03
CA THR A 160 30.50 -1.27 -1.60
C THR A 160 29.25 -1.60 -0.80
N ALA A 161 29.41 -2.32 0.31
CA ALA A 161 28.37 -2.52 1.31
C ALA A 161 28.85 -1.96 2.65
N GLU A 162 28.19 -0.92 3.15
CA GLU A 162 28.48 -0.29 4.43
C GLU A 162 27.39 -0.64 5.45
N THR A 163 27.80 -1.18 6.58
CA THR A 163 26.93 -1.40 7.75
C THR A 163 27.33 -0.42 8.86
N ARG A 164 26.69 -0.49 10.02
CA ARG A 164 27.09 0.32 11.18
C ARG A 164 28.54 0.08 11.60
N ASP A 165 29.04 -1.14 11.42
CA ASP A 165 30.30 -1.60 12.02
C ASP A 165 31.40 -1.92 10.99
N ASP A 166 31.07 -1.97 9.70
CA ASP A 166 31.98 -2.45 8.65
C ASP A 166 31.70 -1.83 7.26
N LEU A 167 32.74 -1.74 6.41
CA LEU A 167 32.66 -1.37 5.01
C LEU A 167 33.38 -2.42 4.15
N GLN A 168 32.63 -3.14 3.33
CA GLN A 168 33.17 -4.16 2.43
C GLN A 168 33.15 -3.70 0.98
N LYS A 169 34.14 -4.16 0.20
CA LYS A 169 34.28 -3.89 -1.24
C LYS A 169 34.19 -5.18 -2.03
N PHE A 170 33.39 -5.18 -3.09
CA PHE A 170 33.16 -6.31 -3.98
C PHE A 170 33.45 -5.90 -5.43
N TRP A 171 34.22 -6.73 -6.12
CA TRP A 171 34.48 -6.56 -7.55
C TRP A 171 33.31 -7.02 -8.44
N ASP A 172 32.39 -7.80 -7.86
CA ASP A 172 31.33 -8.51 -8.56
C ASP A 172 30.02 -8.34 -7.78
N VAL A 173 28.92 -8.13 -8.52
CA VAL A 173 27.58 -7.99 -7.95
C VAL A 173 27.11 -9.30 -7.34
N ASP A 174 27.52 -10.46 -7.87
CA ASP A 174 27.12 -11.76 -7.33
C ASP A 174 27.69 -11.96 -5.92
N LYS A 175 28.94 -11.56 -5.72
CA LYS A 175 29.58 -11.60 -4.38
C LYS A 175 28.95 -10.61 -3.40
N LEU A 176 28.49 -9.47 -3.90
CA LEU A 176 27.73 -8.53 -3.08
C LEU A 176 26.39 -9.18 -2.65
N ILE A 177 25.69 -9.83 -3.58
CA ILE A 177 24.41 -10.50 -3.28
C ILE A 177 24.63 -11.60 -2.23
N ASP A 178 25.66 -12.44 -2.39
CA ASP A 178 26.01 -13.49 -1.43
C ASP A 178 26.32 -12.94 -0.02
N TYR A 179 26.87 -11.73 0.08
CA TYR A 179 27.11 -11.07 1.37
C TYR A 179 25.83 -10.58 2.05
N LEU A 180 24.78 -10.29 1.27
CA LEU A 180 23.53 -9.68 1.75
C LEU A 180 22.46 -10.69 2.20
N ILE A 181 22.62 -11.96 1.83
CA ILE A 181 21.66 -13.06 2.09
C ILE A 181 22.13 -13.88 3.30
#